data_AF-A0A9Q1I539-F1
#
_entry.id   AF-A0A9Q1I539-F1
#
_cell.length_a   1.000
_cell.length_b   1.000
_cell.length_c   1.000
_cell.angle_alpha   90.00
_cell.angle_beta   90.00
_cell.angle_gamma   90.00
#
_symmetry.space_group_name_H-M   'P 1'
#
loop_
_entity.id
_entity.type
_entity.pdbx_description
1 polymer ?
#
loop_
_entity_poly.entity_id
_entity_poly.type
_entity_poly.pdbx_seq_one_letter_code
_entity_poly.pdbx_strand_id
1 'polypeptide(L)'
;RKKIPKTPRLCNKGCQSYATISDSLRHDERAVWAHLEPILKEVKEQNPSVTTLHFMSDGPVTQYRNKRNFYLLSTLPFLWGFKEITWNYSEKAHGKGAPDGVGGAIKRCADDIVKMGTDIQTPKDLYCTLQENTSSTIRYFWISEDDVSRHDDAVPSQLPVVKGTMKLHQVASQTPGNISHRELSCFCSRGGSHCNCYGPVDVDFNQEGSEETASTSSNSTRFNQEGSEETASTSSNSTLQPTQNNTPDLVGKFVVVKYDDQLLVGQVLHLVENEIEVSCMRQTAGKNSFMWPETCDVIFYYMSDVQAVISEPEPSTNHSSKLCSPDWEKFKEMM
;
A
#
# COMPACT_ATOMS: atom_id res chain seq x y z
N ARG A 1 43.40 -31.08 -14.70
CA ARG A 1 42.32 -30.23 -14.14
C ARG A 1 41.08 -31.09 -13.96
N LYS A 2 40.80 -31.57 -12.75
CA LYS A 2 39.63 -32.41 -12.47
C LYS A 2 38.37 -31.57 -12.62
N LYS A 3 37.45 -31.99 -13.50
CA LYS A 3 36.11 -31.40 -13.64
C LYS A 3 35.38 -31.59 -12.32
N ILE A 4 35.06 -30.49 -11.64
CA ILE A 4 34.12 -30.48 -10.52
C ILE A 4 32.76 -30.90 -11.09
N PRO A 5 32.10 -31.96 -10.59
CA PRO A 5 30.77 -32.32 -11.04
C PRO A 5 29.83 -31.15 -10.73
N LYS A 6 29.06 -30.69 -11.72
CA LYS A 6 27.94 -29.80 -11.47
C LYS A 6 26.99 -30.55 -10.55
N THR A 7 26.94 -30.15 -9.28
CA THR A 7 25.89 -30.58 -8.35
C THR A 7 24.54 -30.31 -9.03
N PRO A 8 23.63 -31.29 -9.10
CA PRO A 8 22.27 -31.04 -9.53
C PRO A 8 21.70 -29.93 -8.65
N ARG A 9 21.14 -28.87 -9.24
CA ARG A 9 20.38 -27.89 -8.45
C ARG A 9 19.24 -28.68 -7.81
N LEU A 10 19.28 -28.78 -6.48
CA LEU A 10 18.20 -29.33 -5.69
C LEU A 10 16.94 -28.51 -5.97
N CYS A 11 16.09 -29.01 -6.87
CA CYS A 11 14.67 -28.69 -6.84
C CYS A 11 14.15 -29.31 -5.53
N ASN A 12 14.08 -28.51 -4.48
CA ASN A 12 13.37 -28.91 -3.27
C ASN A 12 11.91 -29.17 -3.68
N LYS A 13 11.47 -30.42 -3.57
CA LYS A 13 10.06 -30.80 -3.69
C LYS A 13 9.26 -29.96 -2.70
N GLY A 14 8.66 -28.86 -3.17
CA GLY A 14 7.89 -27.93 -2.35
C GLY A 14 8.09 -26.43 -2.63
N CYS A 15 9.04 -26.01 -3.49
CA CYS A 15 9.18 -24.61 -3.87
C CYS A 15 9.11 -24.45 -5.40
N GLN A 16 8.20 -23.59 -5.87
CA GLN A 16 7.99 -23.28 -7.28
C GLN A 16 8.07 -21.77 -7.46
N SER A 17 8.85 -21.32 -8.44
CA SER A 17 8.95 -19.91 -8.81
C SER A 17 8.01 -19.62 -9.99
N TYR A 18 7.35 -18.47 -9.91
CA TYR A 18 6.43 -17.99 -10.93
C TYR A 18 6.83 -16.59 -11.36
N ALA A 19 6.54 -16.24 -12.60
CA ALA A 19 6.58 -14.87 -13.08
C ALA A 19 5.45 -14.62 -14.07
N THR A 20 4.79 -13.49 -13.92
CA THR A 20 3.71 -13.06 -14.79
C THR A 20 4.15 -11.81 -15.55
N ILE A 21 3.79 -11.74 -16.83
CA ILE A 21 4.22 -10.69 -17.74
C ILE A 21 2.98 -10.12 -18.42
N SER A 22 2.92 -8.79 -18.52
CA SER A 22 1.82 -8.06 -19.13
C SER A 22 2.37 -6.87 -19.93
N ASP A 23 1.56 -6.38 -20.85
CA ASP A 23 1.68 -5.06 -21.48
C ASP A 23 1.00 -3.95 -20.67
N SER A 24 0.15 -4.30 -19.69
CA SER A 24 -0.51 -3.33 -18.82
C SER A 24 0.49 -2.57 -17.95
N LEU A 25 0.32 -1.25 -17.87
CA LEU A 25 1.11 -0.36 -16.99
C LEU A 25 0.43 -0.12 -15.63
N ARG A 26 -0.67 -0.83 -15.35
CA ARG A 26 -1.40 -0.67 -14.09
C ARG A 26 -0.59 -1.24 -12.93
N HIS A 27 -0.54 -0.47 -11.85
CA HIS A 27 0.19 -0.81 -10.62
C HIS A 27 -0.71 -0.72 -9.38
N ASP A 28 -1.99 -1.04 -9.55
CA ASP A 28 -3.00 -1.06 -8.49
C ASP A 28 -3.28 -2.49 -7.98
N GLU A 29 -4.09 -2.60 -6.94
CA GLU A 29 -4.45 -3.90 -6.35
C GLU A 29 -5.18 -4.81 -7.34
N ARG A 30 -5.94 -4.28 -8.30
CA ARG A 30 -6.63 -5.10 -9.31
C ARG A 30 -5.64 -5.80 -10.22
N ALA A 31 -4.64 -5.05 -10.71
CA ALA A 31 -3.54 -5.64 -11.48
C ALA A 31 -2.83 -6.73 -10.67
N VAL A 32 -2.52 -6.48 -9.39
CA VAL A 32 -1.92 -7.50 -8.51
C VAL A 32 -2.73 -8.80 -8.51
N TRP A 33 -4.05 -8.72 -8.31
CA TRP A 33 -4.89 -9.92 -8.27
C TRP A 33 -5.04 -10.61 -9.63
N ALA A 34 -5.05 -9.87 -10.74
CA ALA A 34 -4.99 -10.44 -12.09
C ALA A 34 -3.68 -11.21 -12.32
N HIS A 35 -2.55 -10.68 -11.84
CA HIS A 35 -1.25 -11.36 -11.90
C HIS A 35 -1.17 -12.58 -10.96
N LEU A 36 -1.88 -12.58 -9.83
CA LEU A 36 -1.91 -13.71 -8.88
C LEU A 36 -2.89 -14.81 -9.29
N GLU A 37 -3.99 -14.49 -9.96
CA GLU A 37 -5.05 -15.43 -10.35
C GLU A 37 -4.53 -16.72 -11.02
N PRO A 38 -3.75 -16.68 -12.12
CA PRO A 38 -3.29 -17.91 -12.76
C PRO A 38 -2.34 -18.72 -11.89
N ILE A 39 -1.52 -18.06 -11.06
CA ILE A 39 -0.62 -18.74 -10.12
C ILE A 39 -1.44 -19.52 -9.09
N LEU A 40 -2.42 -18.86 -8.47
CA LEU A 40 -3.21 -19.45 -7.39
C LEU A 40 -4.13 -20.56 -7.89
N LYS A 41 -4.71 -20.41 -9.09
CA LYS A 41 -5.46 -21.49 -9.76
C LYS A 41 -4.57 -22.70 -10.03
N GLU A 42 -3.39 -22.50 -10.62
CA GLU A 42 -2.47 -23.61 -10.89
C GLU A 42 -2.04 -24.32 -9.59
N VAL A 43 -1.71 -23.55 -8.54
CA VAL A 43 -1.34 -24.11 -7.22
C VAL A 43 -2.47 -24.96 -6.66
N LYS A 44 -3.72 -24.49 -6.77
CA LYS A 44 -4.89 -25.21 -6.28
C LYS A 44 -5.18 -26.47 -7.08
N GLU A 45 -5.07 -26.41 -8.41
CA GLU A 45 -5.24 -27.55 -9.31
C GLU A 45 -4.20 -28.65 -9.02
N GLN A 46 -2.94 -28.27 -8.81
CA GLN A 46 -1.87 -29.22 -8.51
C GLN A 46 -1.91 -29.73 -7.07
N ASN A 47 -2.50 -28.97 -6.15
CA ASN A 47 -2.54 -29.30 -4.73
C ASN A 47 -3.95 -29.08 -4.13
N PRO A 48 -4.97 -29.90 -4.51
CA PRO A 48 -6.35 -29.67 -4.11
C PRO A 48 -6.58 -29.64 -2.59
N SER A 49 -5.73 -30.36 -1.84
CA SER A 49 -5.76 -30.44 -0.38
C SER A 49 -5.29 -29.17 0.34
N VAL A 50 -4.61 -28.25 -0.35
CA VAL A 50 -4.16 -26.97 0.24
C VAL A 50 -5.37 -26.08 0.46
N THR A 51 -5.61 -25.72 1.72
CA THR A 51 -6.73 -24.85 2.13
C THR A 51 -6.29 -23.46 2.56
N THR A 52 -5.02 -23.30 2.92
CA THR A 52 -4.52 -22.09 3.58
C THR A 52 -3.50 -21.39 2.69
N LEU A 53 -3.65 -20.07 2.55
CA LEU A 53 -2.79 -19.21 1.75
C LEU A 53 -2.08 -18.19 2.65
N HIS A 54 -0.76 -18.11 2.52
CA HIS A 54 0.06 -17.15 3.27
C HIS A 54 0.83 -16.26 2.30
N PHE A 55 0.54 -14.96 2.33
CA PHE A 55 1.30 -13.93 1.65
C PHE A 55 2.34 -13.33 2.59
N MET A 56 3.51 -13.05 2.02
CA MET A 56 4.58 -12.28 2.62
C MET A 56 5.08 -11.29 1.57
N SER A 57 4.92 -10.01 1.83
CA SER A 57 5.34 -8.94 0.92
C SER A 57 5.78 -7.71 1.70
N ASP A 58 6.34 -6.75 0.99
CA ASP A 58 6.41 -5.36 1.42
C ASP A 58 5.02 -4.73 1.47
N GLY A 59 4.94 -3.47 1.91
CA GLY A 59 3.67 -2.77 2.13
C GLY A 59 3.40 -1.52 1.27
N PRO A 60 3.69 -1.48 -0.05
CA PRO A 60 3.28 -0.36 -0.89
C PRO A 60 1.77 -0.13 -0.81
N VAL A 61 1.40 1.12 -0.54
CA VAL A 61 0.02 1.53 -0.27
C VAL A 61 -0.89 1.40 -1.49
N THR A 62 -0.38 1.63 -2.69
CA THR A 62 -1.18 1.53 -3.92
C THR A 62 -1.52 0.08 -4.28
N GLN A 63 -0.74 -0.89 -3.83
CA GLN A 63 -0.84 -2.29 -4.25
C GLN A 63 -1.35 -3.21 -3.15
N TYR A 64 -0.65 -3.27 -2.01
CA TYR A 64 -0.87 -4.32 -1.02
C TYR A 64 -1.46 -3.80 0.28
N ARG A 65 -1.11 -2.58 0.71
CA ARG A 65 -1.51 -2.02 2.01
C ARG A 65 -2.61 -0.96 1.85
N ASN A 66 -3.78 -1.40 1.36
CA ASN A 66 -4.97 -0.55 1.26
C ASN A 66 -6.26 -1.35 1.44
N LYS A 67 -7.35 -0.64 1.77
CA LYS A 67 -8.67 -1.24 2.04
C LYS A 67 -9.25 -2.06 0.88
N ARG A 68 -8.95 -1.68 -0.37
CA ARG A 68 -9.44 -2.39 -1.56
C ARG A 68 -8.74 -3.73 -1.71
N ASN A 69 -7.42 -3.78 -1.51
CA ASN A 69 -6.68 -5.03 -1.48
C ASN A 69 -7.15 -5.92 -0.31
N PHE A 70 -7.44 -5.35 0.86
CA PHE A 70 -7.96 -6.13 1.99
C PHE A 70 -9.31 -6.78 1.68
N TYR A 71 -10.18 -6.06 0.97
CA TYR A 71 -11.43 -6.63 0.46
C TYR A 71 -11.18 -7.77 -0.53
N LEU A 72 -10.34 -7.55 -1.55
CA LEU A 72 -10.00 -8.57 -2.55
C LEU A 72 -9.38 -9.82 -1.91
N LEU A 73 -8.49 -9.62 -0.92
CA LEU A 73 -7.90 -10.68 -0.10
C LEU A 73 -8.96 -11.53 0.62
N SER A 74 -10.00 -10.88 1.12
CA SER A 74 -11.10 -11.53 1.82
C SER A 74 -12.14 -12.15 0.89
N THR A 75 -12.01 -12.06 -0.43
CA THR A 75 -13.06 -12.51 -1.37
C THR A 75 -12.53 -13.44 -2.45
N LEU A 76 -11.58 -12.99 -3.28
CA LEU A 76 -11.11 -13.73 -4.45
C LEU A 76 -10.52 -15.11 -4.13
N PRO A 77 -9.64 -15.28 -3.12
CA PRO A 77 -9.10 -16.59 -2.80
C PRO A 77 -10.16 -17.64 -2.45
N PHE A 78 -11.27 -17.22 -1.83
CA PHE A 78 -12.36 -18.14 -1.47
C PHE A 78 -13.07 -18.68 -2.72
N LEU A 79 -13.21 -17.86 -3.77
CA LEU A 79 -13.74 -18.29 -5.06
C LEU A 79 -12.85 -19.36 -5.73
N TRP A 80 -11.56 -19.35 -5.41
CA TRP A 80 -10.60 -20.35 -5.89
C TRP A 80 -10.42 -21.52 -4.91
N GLY A 81 -11.24 -21.62 -3.87
CA GLY A 81 -11.29 -22.79 -2.98
C GLY A 81 -10.28 -22.79 -1.83
N PHE A 82 -9.69 -21.63 -1.50
CA PHE A 82 -8.99 -21.43 -0.23
C PHE A 82 -10.01 -21.17 0.90
N LYS A 83 -9.64 -21.50 2.13
CA LYS A 83 -10.49 -21.37 3.33
C LYS A 83 -9.93 -20.40 4.36
N GLU A 84 -8.63 -20.20 4.33
CA GLU A 84 -7.94 -19.30 5.24
C GLU A 84 -6.84 -18.59 4.50
N ILE A 85 -6.74 -17.29 4.72
CA ILE A 85 -5.75 -16.45 4.09
C ILE A 85 -5.11 -15.55 5.15
N THR A 86 -3.80 -15.38 5.06
CA THR A 86 -3.07 -14.36 5.83
C THR A 86 -2.18 -13.58 4.88
N TRP A 87 -2.07 -12.29 5.11
CA TRP A 87 -1.12 -11.41 4.47
C TRP A 87 -0.26 -10.75 5.55
N ASN A 88 1.04 -10.98 5.46
CA ASN A 88 2.01 -10.45 6.39
C ASN A 88 2.89 -9.43 5.66
N TYR A 89 3.06 -8.27 6.27
CA TYR A 89 3.88 -7.20 5.72
C TYR A 89 5.24 -7.19 6.41
N SER A 90 6.30 -7.02 5.62
CA SER A 90 7.63 -6.73 6.13
C SER A 90 7.76 -5.25 6.53
N GLU A 91 8.69 -5.00 7.46
CA GLU A 91 9.06 -3.65 7.91
C GLU A 91 9.83 -2.88 6.83
N LYS A 92 9.88 -1.56 6.94
CA LYS A 92 10.75 -0.73 6.08
C LYS A 92 12.20 -1.25 6.16
N ALA A 93 12.94 -1.15 5.05
CA ALA A 93 14.31 -1.65 4.92
C ALA A 93 14.49 -3.18 5.11
N HIS A 94 13.47 -3.98 4.79
CA HIS A 94 13.53 -5.45 4.81
C HIS A 94 14.50 -6.09 3.79
N GLY A 95 15.14 -5.29 2.93
CA GLY A 95 16.06 -5.77 1.90
C GLY A 95 15.36 -6.48 0.74
N LYS A 96 16.11 -7.26 -0.03
CA LYS A 96 15.59 -7.96 -1.21
C LYS A 96 14.86 -9.25 -0.82
N GLY A 97 13.70 -9.48 -1.42
CA GLY A 97 12.87 -10.66 -1.21
C GLY A 97 13.09 -11.76 -2.25
N ALA A 98 12.34 -12.86 -2.11
CA ALA A 98 12.33 -13.93 -3.10
C ALA A 98 11.90 -13.46 -4.51
N PRO A 99 10.90 -12.56 -4.67
CA PRO A 99 10.53 -12.03 -5.99
C PRO A 99 11.69 -11.31 -6.70
N ASP A 100 12.56 -10.58 -5.98
CA ASP A 100 13.74 -9.94 -6.56
C ASP A 100 14.72 -10.96 -7.16
N GLY A 101 14.86 -12.12 -6.51
CA GLY A 101 15.68 -13.23 -7.01
C GLY A 101 15.15 -13.80 -8.32
N VAL A 102 13.83 -13.98 -8.42
CA VAL A 102 13.14 -14.42 -9.65
C VAL A 102 13.30 -13.38 -10.74
N GLY A 103 13.03 -12.11 -10.45
CA GLY A 103 13.22 -11.00 -11.39
C GLY A 103 14.67 -10.89 -11.87
N GLY A 104 15.64 -11.05 -10.98
CA GLY A 104 17.06 -11.08 -11.35
C GLY A 104 17.45 -12.27 -12.22
N ALA A 105 16.83 -13.44 -12.03
CA ALA A 105 17.04 -14.59 -12.90
C ALA A 105 16.47 -14.37 -14.31
N ILE A 106 15.29 -13.76 -14.40
CA ILE A 106 14.64 -13.42 -15.67
C ILE A 106 15.45 -12.38 -16.44
N LYS A 107 15.90 -11.32 -15.77
CA LYS A 107 16.74 -10.28 -16.40
C LYS A 107 18.02 -10.87 -16.99
N ARG A 108 18.74 -11.71 -16.22
CA ARG A 108 19.93 -12.41 -16.74
C ARG A 108 19.62 -13.31 -17.93
N CYS A 109 18.50 -14.03 -17.88
CA CYS A 109 18.05 -14.87 -18.98
C CYS A 109 17.81 -14.03 -20.25
N ALA A 110 17.10 -12.91 -20.12
CA ALA A 110 16.85 -11.99 -21.23
C ALA A 110 18.16 -11.39 -21.77
N ASP A 111 19.09 -10.96 -20.90
CA ASP A 111 20.40 -10.46 -21.30
C ASP A 111 21.19 -11.51 -22.11
N ASP A 112 21.15 -12.78 -21.70
CA ASP A 112 21.86 -13.85 -22.39
C ASP A 112 21.22 -14.18 -23.74
N ILE A 113 19.89 -14.16 -23.84
CA ILE A 113 19.14 -14.29 -25.10
C ILE A 113 19.54 -13.17 -26.08
N VAL A 114 19.56 -11.92 -25.61
CA VAL A 114 19.94 -10.76 -26.44
C VAL A 114 21.39 -10.87 -26.91
N LYS A 115 22.31 -11.29 -26.03
CA LYS A 115 23.71 -11.53 -26.41
C LYS A 115 23.89 -12.63 -27.46
N MET A 116 22.94 -13.57 -27.57
CA MET A 116 22.93 -14.61 -28.60
C MET A 116 22.36 -14.14 -29.95
N GLY A 117 21.92 -12.88 -30.04
CA GLY A 117 21.48 -12.24 -31.29
C GLY A 117 19.97 -12.22 -31.50
N THR A 118 19.18 -12.48 -30.46
CA THR A 118 17.71 -12.34 -30.51
C THR A 118 17.28 -10.99 -29.97
N ASP A 119 16.46 -10.25 -30.71
CA ASP A 119 15.91 -8.98 -30.25
C ASP A 119 14.65 -9.19 -29.39
N ILE A 120 14.59 -8.51 -28.24
CA ILE A 120 13.41 -8.45 -27.37
C ILE A 120 12.95 -6.99 -27.32
N GLN A 121 11.85 -6.65 -28.00
CA GLN A 121 11.39 -5.27 -28.15
C GLN A 121 10.13 -4.98 -27.33
N THR A 122 9.31 -6.00 -27.08
CA THR A 122 8.04 -5.88 -26.36
C THR A 122 7.98 -6.82 -25.15
N PRO A 123 7.10 -6.55 -24.16
CA PRO A 123 6.82 -7.51 -23.09
C PRO A 123 6.36 -8.87 -23.63
N LYS A 124 5.65 -8.87 -24.77
CA LYS A 124 5.19 -10.10 -25.41
C LYS A 124 6.35 -10.91 -25.97
N ASP A 125 7.33 -10.26 -26.60
CA ASP A 125 8.56 -10.92 -27.07
C ASP A 125 9.28 -11.57 -25.89
N LEU A 126 9.45 -10.82 -24.79
CA LEU A 126 10.08 -11.32 -23.57
C LEU A 126 9.36 -12.58 -23.07
N TYR A 127 8.03 -12.55 -22.98
CA TYR A 127 7.25 -13.71 -22.55
C TYR A 127 7.46 -14.92 -23.47
N CYS A 128 7.36 -14.75 -24.79
CA CYS A 128 7.53 -15.82 -25.76
C CYS A 128 8.94 -16.43 -25.68
N THR A 129 9.99 -15.61 -25.64
CA THR A 129 11.36 -16.13 -25.58
C THR A 129 11.69 -16.80 -24.25
N LEU A 130 11.11 -16.34 -23.13
CA LEU A 130 11.26 -17.00 -21.83
C LEU A 130 10.55 -18.36 -21.78
N GLN A 131 9.38 -18.47 -22.40
CA GLN A 131 8.63 -19.73 -22.53
C GLN A 131 9.39 -20.78 -23.34
N GLU A 132 10.05 -20.37 -24.42
CA GLU A 132 10.87 -21.26 -25.25
C GLU A 132 12.14 -21.75 -24.53
N ASN A 133 12.59 -21.03 -23.49
CA ASN A 133 13.75 -21.41 -22.71
C ASN A 133 13.44 -22.53 -21.71
N THR A 134 13.52 -23.78 -22.19
CA THR A 134 13.33 -25.02 -21.42
C THR A 134 14.34 -25.24 -20.28
N SER A 135 15.39 -24.41 -20.16
CA SER A 135 16.38 -24.53 -19.08
C SER A 135 15.94 -23.86 -17.76
N SER A 136 14.87 -23.06 -17.79
CA SER A 136 14.32 -22.39 -16.60
C SER A 136 13.33 -23.30 -15.85
N THR A 137 13.36 -23.26 -14.53
CA THR A 137 12.32 -23.88 -13.67
C THR A 137 11.21 -22.89 -13.30
N ILE A 138 11.34 -21.61 -13.72
CA ILE A 138 10.32 -20.58 -13.48
C ILE A 138 9.16 -20.83 -14.44
N ARG A 139 7.94 -20.83 -13.90
CA ARG A 139 6.71 -20.90 -14.70
C ARG A 139 6.28 -19.49 -15.09
N TYR A 140 5.93 -19.30 -16.36
CA TYR A 140 5.56 -18.00 -16.89
C TYR A 140 4.08 -17.97 -17.28
N PHE A 141 3.40 -16.87 -16.94
CA PHE A 141 2.04 -16.59 -17.44
C PHE A 141 1.99 -15.23 -18.15
N TRP A 142 1.20 -15.16 -19.22
CA TRP A 142 0.84 -13.90 -19.86
C TRP A 142 -0.46 -13.37 -19.27
N ILE A 143 -0.49 -12.09 -18.93
CA ILE A 143 -1.67 -11.37 -18.42
C ILE A 143 -2.01 -10.28 -19.44
N SER A 144 -3.19 -10.36 -20.03
CA SER A 144 -3.72 -9.35 -20.94
C SER A 144 -4.43 -8.22 -20.18
N GLU A 145 -4.65 -7.09 -20.83
CA GLU A 145 -5.48 -6.01 -20.27
C GLU A 145 -6.91 -6.49 -19.93
N ASP A 146 -7.46 -7.43 -20.71
CA ASP A 146 -8.75 -8.05 -20.41
C ASP A 146 -8.70 -8.84 -19.08
N ASP A 147 -7.58 -9.48 -18.77
CA ASP A 147 -7.41 -10.19 -17.50
C ASP A 147 -7.39 -9.22 -16.31
N VAL A 148 -6.79 -8.04 -16.50
CA VAL A 148 -6.75 -6.97 -15.50
C VAL A 148 -8.13 -6.34 -15.33
N SER A 149 -8.80 -5.99 -16.43
CA SER A 149 -10.11 -5.31 -16.39
C SER A 149 -11.23 -6.16 -15.80
N ARG A 150 -11.14 -7.50 -15.89
CA ARG A 150 -12.05 -8.43 -15.18
C ARG A 150 -12.10 -8.21 -13.67
N HIS A 151 -11.07 -7.58 -13.09
CA HIS A 151 -10.98 -7.30 -11.66
C HIS A 151 -11.47 -5.89 -11.28
N ASP A 152 -11.84 -5.04 -12.25
CA ASP A 152 -12.32 -3.68 -11.99
C ASP A 152 -13.66 -3.69 -11.25
N ASP A 153 -14.57 -4.57 -11.68
CA ASP A 153 -15.89 -4.75 -11.08
C ASP A 153 -15.84 -5.56 -9.77
N ALA A 154 -14.69 -6.16 -9.44
CA ALA A 154 -14.55 -6.97 -8.24
C ALA A 154 -14.52 -6.12 -6.96
N VAL A 155 -14.21 -4.83 -7.05
CA VAL A 155 -14.09 -3.94 -5.88
C VAL A 155 -15.30 -3.01 -5.80
N PRO A 156 -16.10 -3.05 -4.71
CA PRO A 156 -17.18 -2.11 -4.48
C PRO A 156 -16.71 -0.65 -4.48
N SER A 157 -17.58 0.26 -4.93
CA SER A 157 -17.30 1.70 -4.96
C SER A 157 -17.10 2.29 -3.56
N GLN A 158 -17.82 1.73 -2.57
CA GLN A 158 -17.71 2.09 -1.17
C GLN A 158 -17.26 0.88 -0.35
N LEU A 159 -16.22 1.09 0.47
CA LEU A 159 -15.72 0.11 1.43
C LEU A 159 -15.49 0.81 2.77
N PRO A 160 -15.81 0.16 3.89
CA PRO A 160 -15.51 0.66 5.23
C PRO A 160 -14.03 1.01 5.39
N VAL A 161 -13.77 1.98 6.26
CA VAL A 161 -12.43 2.42 6.57
C VAL A 161 -11.77 1.40 7.50
N VAL A 162 -10.59 0.94 7.12
CA VAL A 162 -9.75 0.07 7.95
C VAL A 162 -8.78 0.96 8.71
N LYS A 163 -9.10 1.26 9.97
CA LYS A 163 -8.33 2.18 10.82
C LYS A 163 -6.92 1.63 11.06
N GLY A 164 -5.93 2.52 11.06
CA GLY A 164 -4.54 2.14 11.31
C GLY A 164 -3.90 1.31 10.19
N THR A 165 -4.43 1.36 8.96
CA THR A 165 -3.93 0.59 7.78
C THR A 165 -2.40 0.59 7.67
N MET A 166 -1.74 1.74 7.93
CA MET A 166 -0.28 1.86 7.82
C MET A 166 0.51 1.15 8.91
N LYS A 167 -0.11 0.88 10.07
CA LYS A 167 0.49 0.19 11.22
C LYS A 167 0.31 -1.33 11.14
N LEU A 168 -0.49 -1.82 10.19
CA LEU A 168 -0.81 -3.23 10.08
C LEU A 168 0.37 -4.03 9.53
N HIS A 169 0.76 -5.06 10.28
CA HIS A 169 1.74 -6.05 9.82
C HIS A 169 1.10 -7.39 9.47
N GLN A 170 -0.14 -7.64 9.90
CA GLN A 170 -0.87 -8.84 9.54
C GLN A 170 -2.35 -8.56 9.33
N VAL A 171 -2.87 -9.05 8.20
CA VAL A 171 -4.29 -9.14 7.87
C VAL A 171 -4.61 -10.62 7.63
N ALA A 172 -5.72 -11.11 8.16
CA ALA A 172 -6.16 -12.48 8.02
C ALA A 172 -7.64 -12.51 7.64
N SER A 173 -8.06 -13.56 6.93
CA SER A 173 -9.46 -13.80 6.60
C SER A 173 -9.74 -15.30 6.62
N GLN A 174 -10.83 -15.68 7.30
CA GLN A 174 -11.37 -17.04 7.34
C GLN A 174 -12.81 -17.09 6.82
N THR A 175 -13.40 -15.94 6.53
CA THR A 175 -14.78 -15.79 6.10
C THR A 175 -14.84 -14.74 4.98
N PRO A 176 -15.51 -15.03 3.86
CA PRO A 176 -15.61 -14.09 2.76
C PRO A 176 -16.15 -12.72 3.18
N GLY A 177 -15.45 -11.65 2.80
CA GLY A 177 -15.83 -10.28 3.13
C GLY A 177 -15.50 -9.86 4.58
N ASN A 178 -14.91 -10.73 5.39
CA ASN A 178 -14.44 -10.39 6.73
C ASN A 178 -12.93 -10.48 6.81
N ILE A 179 -12.32 -9.49 7.46
CA ILE A 179 -10.91 -9.54 7.82
C ILE A 179 -10.72 -9.36 9.32
N SER A 180 -9.61 -9.87 9.80
CA SER A 180 -9.06 -9.56 11.11
C SER A 180 -7.64 -9.03 10.92
N HIS A 181 -7.32 -7.90 11.53
CA HIS A 181 -6.02 -7.27 11.37
C HIS A 181 -5.37 -6.90 12.70
N ARG A 182 -4.05 -6.82 12.73
CA ARG A 182 -3.27 -6.47 13.92
C ARG A 182 -2.01 -5.70 13.56
N GLU A 183 -1.53 -4.90 14.51
CA GLU A 183 -0.32 -4.10 14.31
C GLU A 183 0.95 -4.95 14.27
N LEU A 184 1.00 -6.09 14.96
CA LEU A 184 2.16 -6.99 14.95
C LEU A 184 1.76 -8.39 14.50
N SER A 185 2.48 -8.95 13.53
CA SER A 185 2.22 -10.30 13.03
C SER A 185 2.40 -11.34 14.13
N CYS A 186 1.45 -12.27 14.21
CA CYS A 186 1.53 -13.40 15.13
C CYS A 186 1.57 -14.72 14.37
N PHE A 187 2.41 -15.65 14.86
CA PHE A 187 2.56 -17.00 14.33
C PHE A 187 2.54 -18.06 15.44
N CYS A 188 1.99 -17.72 16.63
CA CYS A 188 1.97 -18.63 17.79
C CYS A 188 1.11 -19.87 17.55
N SER A 189 0.02 -19.71 16.81
CA SER A 189 -0.83 -20.80 16.35
C SER A 189 -0.24 -21.41 15.08
N ARG A 190 0.63 -22.42 15.23
CA ARG A 190 1.07 -23.27 14.12
C ARG A 190 -0.12 -24.13 13.65
N GLY A 191 -0.96 -23.58 12.78
CA GLY A 191 -2.10 -24.31 12.22
C GLY A 191 -3.34 -23.48 11.87
N GLY A 192 -3.23 -22.14 11.78
CA GLY A 192 -4.34 -21.34 11.25
C GLY A 192 -5.51 -21.12 12.21
N SER A 193 -5.29 -21.25 13.52
CA SER A 193 -6.27 -20.74 14.48
C SER A 193 -6.00 -19.26 14.74
N HIS A 194 -7.03 -18.45 14.52
CA HIS A 194 -7.04 -17.05 14.93
C HIS A 194 -6.66 -16.95 16.40
N CYS A 195 -5.67 -16.12 16.70
CA CYS A 195 -5.17 -15.92 18.05
C CYS A 195 -5.42 -14.47 18.49
N ASN A 196 -5.57 -14.26 19.80
CA ASN A 196 -5.80 -12.94 20.38
C ASN A 196 -4.50 -12.15 20.65
N CYS A 197 -3.33 -12.67 20.25
CA CYS A 197 -2.05 -11.98 20.43
C CYS A 197 -2.04 -10.62 19.72
N TYR A 198 -1.52 -9.59 20.38
CA TYR A 198 -1.47 -8.22 19.83
C TYR A 198 -2.83 -7.61 19.46
N GLY A 199 -3.93 -8.11 20.06
CA GLY A 199 -5.25 -7.48 19.97
C GLY A 199 -5.77 -7.34 18.54
N PRO A 200 -6.08 -8.44 17.83
CA PRO A 200 -6.67 -8.36 16.50
C PRO A 200 -8.01 -7.60 16.52
N VAL A 201 -8.25 -6.85 15.46
CA VAL A 201 -9.47 -6.06 15.21
C VAL A 201 -10.14 -6.60 13.96
N ASP A 202 -11.44 -6.87 14.07
CA ASP A 202 -12.24 -7.40 12.97
C ASP A 202 -12.94 -6.28 12.19
N VAL A 203 -12.99 -6.44 10.87
CA VAL A 203 -13.69 -5.55 9.95
C VAL A 203 -14.58 -6.40 9.04
N ASP A 204 -15.86 -6.02 8.97
CA ASP A 204 -16.83 -6.63 8.08
C ASP A 204 -17.09 -5.72 6.88
N PHE A 205 -16.71 -6.17 5.69
CA PHE A 205 -16.96 -5.46 4.44
C PHE A 205 -18.38 -5.67 3.90
N ASN A 206 -19.15 -6.62 4.45
CA ASN A 206 -20.53 -6.87 4.04
C ASN A 206 -21.53 -5.91 4.71
N GLN A 207 -21.12 -5.19 5.76
CA GLN A 207 -21.97 -4.15 6.33
C GLN A 207 -21.86 -2.88 5.46
N GLU A 208 -22.94 -2.58 4.74
CA GLU A 208 -23.13 -1.27 4.13
C GLU A 208 -22.94 -0.19 5.20
N GLY A 209 -22.13 0.82 4.89
CA GLY A 209 -21.67 1.82 5.85
C GLY A 209 -22.83 2.41 6.66
N SER A 210 -23.00 1.93 7.89
CA SER A 210 -23.75 2.65 8.89
C SER A 210 -22.80 3.72 9.41
N GLU A 211 -23.12 4.98 9.08
CA GLU A 211 -22.75 6.08 9.94
C GLU A 211 -23.18 5.72 11.36
N GLU A 212 -22.22 5.61 12.28
CA GLU A 212 -22.48 5.41 13.71
C GLU A 212 -23.30 6.59 14.23
N THR A 213 -24.62 6.51 14.13
CA THR A 213 -25.54 7.26 14.97
C THR A 213 -25.63 6.51 16.29
N ALA A 214 -24.97 7.07 17.30
CA ALA A 214 -25.16 6.70 18.68
C ALA A 214 -26.64 6.87 19.05
N SER A 215 -27.42 5.78 18.95
CA SER A 215 -28.76 5.68 19.50
C SER A 215 -28.67 4.94 20.81
N THR A 216 -28.54 5.75 21.85
CA THR A 216 -28.77 5.42 23.26
C THR A 216 -29.94 4.46 23.41
N SER A 217 -29.65 3.24 23.86
CA SER A 217 -30.67 2.28 24.27
C SER A 217 -31.42 2.84 25.46
N SER A 218 -32.66 3.26 25.21
CA SER A 218 -33.65 3.66 26.20
C SER A 218 -34.11 2.43 26.99
N ASN A 219 -33.51 2.21 28.15
CA ASN A 219 -34.12 1.37 29.18
C ASN A 219 -35.11 2.22 30.00
N SER A 220 -36.39 2.07 29.64
CA SER A 220 -37.53 2.42 30.47
C SER A 220 -37.46 1.66 31.80
N THR A 221 -37.31 2.36 32.91
CA THR A 221 -37.75 1.84 34.22
C THR A 221 -38.32 2.99 35.05
N ARG A 222 -39.60 2.82 35.40
CA ARG A 222 -40.44 3.64 36.28
C ARG A 222 -39.71 4.12 37.53
N PHE A 223 -39.82 5.41 37.86
CA PHE A 223 -39.88 5.89 39.25
C PHE A 223 -40.76 7.15 39.36
N ASN A 224 -41.36 7.29 40.54
CA ASN A 224 -42.53 8.09 40.88
C ASN A 224 -42.35 9.61 40.84
N GLN A 225 -43.49 10.24 40.57
CA GLN A 225 -43.85 11.62 40.85
C GLN A 225 -43.78 11.93 42.35
N GLU A 226 -43.11 13.01 42.73
CA GLU A 226 -43.43 13.86 43.89
C GLU A 226 -42.68 15.20 43.77
N GLY A 227 -43.36 16.30 44.14
CA GLY A 227 -42.69 17.48 44.68
C GLY A 227 -42.51 18.70 43.77
N SER A 228 -43.38 19.67 43.99
CA SER A 228 -43.45 21.06 43.52
C SER A 228 -42.31 22.01 43.97
N GLU A 229 -42.22 23.11 43.22
CA GLU A 229 -41.89 24.49 43.61
C GLU A 229 -40.46 25.08 43.50
N GLU A 230 -40.44 26.16 42.69
CA GLU A 230 -39.59 27.34 42.55
C GLU A 230 -38.41 27.57 43.51
N THR A 231 -37.26 27.99 42.95
CA THR A 231 -36.71 29.36 43.14
C THR A 231 -35.39 29.56 42.39
N ALA A 232 -35.22 30.76 41.84
CA ALA A 232 -33.99 31.22 41.22
C ALA A 232 -32.96 31.69 42.27
N SER A 233 -31.68 31.36 42.09
CA SER A 233 -30.55 32.27 42.40
C SER A 233 -29.20 31.75 41.92
N THR A 234 -28.40 32.72 41.51
CA THR A 234 -27.08 32.72 40.89
C THR A 234 -25.95 32.30 41.85
N SER A 235 -24.99 31.48 41.40
CA SER A 235 -23.52 31.77 41.37
C SER A 235 -22.62 30.52 41.41
N SER A 236 -21.67 30.49 40.47
CA SER A 236 -20.31 29.92 40.53
C SER A 236 -20.10 28.44 40.88
N ASN A 237 -19.61 27.66 39.90
CA ASN A 237 -18.32 26.99 40.03
C ASN A 237 -17.77 26.51 38.67
N SER A 238 -16.50 26.87 38.43
CA SER A 238 -15.62 26.42 37.35
C SER A 238 -15.60 24.90 37.21
N THR A 239 -15.58 24.37 35.98
CA THR A 239 -14.89 23.11 35.64
C THR A 239 -14.67 23.00 34.11
N LEU A 240 -13.40 23.15 33.72
CA LEU A 240 -12.68 22.48 32.61
C LEU A 240 -13.34 22.43 31.21
N GLN A 241 -12.88 23.33 30.33
CA GLN A 241 -12.92 23.12 28.88
C GLN A 241 -11.84 22.09 28.46
N PRO A 242 -12.14 21.09 27.63
CA PRO A 242 -11.13 20.29 26.96
C PRO A 242 -10.51 21.07 25.79
N THR A 243 -9.19 21.05 25.78
CA THR A 243 -8.24 21.67 24.85
C THR A 243 -8.52 21.41 23.37
N GLN A 244 -8.49 22.48 22.57
CA GLN A 244 -8.34 22.42 21.11
C GLN A 244 -6.96 21.87 20.75
N ASN A 245 -6.90 20.72 20.07
CA ASN A 245 -5.69 20.25 19.42
C ASN A 245 -5.45 21.10 18.17
N ASN A 246 -4.55 22.08 18.27
CA ASN A 246 -4.06 22.86 17.14
C ASN A 246 -3.19 21.95 16.25
N THR A 247 -3.79 21.29 15.25
CA THR A 247 -3.04 20.74 14.12
C THR A 247 -2.58 21.89 13.21
N PRO A 248 -1.29 21.96 12.81
CA PRO A 248 -0.82 23.00 11.89
C PRO A 248 -1.60 22.95 10.57
N ASP A 249 -2.27 24.04 10.24
CA ASP A 249 -2.96 24.21 8.95
C ASP A 249 -1.92 24.39 7.83
N LEU A 250 -1.35 23.28 7.36
CA LEU A 250 -0.34 23.25 6.29
C LEU A 250 -0.90 22.76 4.96
N VAL A 251 -2.07 22.13 4.96
CA VAL A 251 -2.69 21.60 3.73
C VAL A 251 -2.95 22.74 2.74
N GLY A 252 -2.53 22.55 1.50
CA GLY A 252 -2.59 23.55 0.43
C GLY A 252 -1.44 24.57 0.43
N LYS A 253 -0.63 24.65 1.49
CA LYS A 253 0.53 25.56 1.56
C LYS A 253 1.75 24.98 0.86
N PHE A 254 2.65 25.86 0.46
CA PHE A 254 3.93 25.48 -0.12
C PHE A 254 5.01 25.40 0.95
N VAL A 255 5.86 24.39 0.84
CA VAL A 255 6.92 24.09 1.79
C VAL A 255 8.23 23.78 1.09
N VAL A 256 9.34 23.99 1.81
CA VAL A 256 10.66 23.48 1.49
C VAL A 256 10.91 22.29 2.41
N VAL A 257 11.15 21.11 1.82
CA VAL A 257 11.43 19.87 2.55
C VAL A 257 12.83 19.37 2.23
N LYS A 258 13.51 18.79 3.22
CA LYS A 258 14.84 18.18 3.05
C LYS A 258 14.71 16.66 2.88
N TYR A 259 15.28 16.10 1.82
CA TYR A 259 15.31 14.66 1.57
C TYR A 259 16.61 14.25 0.90
N ASP A 260 17.29 13.25 1.47
CA ASP A 260 18.60 12.76 0.99
C ASP A 260 19.62 13.88 0.75
N ASP A 261 19.72 14.79 1.72
CA ASP A 261 20.56 16.01 1.67
C ASP A 261 20.25 16.99 0.52
N GLN A 262 19.10 16.86 -0.13
CA GLN A 262 18.59 17.80 -1.13
C GLN A 262 17.36 18.56 -0.62
N LEU A 263 17.23 19.81 -1.02
CA LEU A 263 16.05 20.63 -0.74
C LEU A 263 15.08 20.57 -1.91
N LEU A 264 13.83 20.26 -1.60
CA LEU A 264 12.74 20.18 -2.55
C LEU A 264 11.67 21.19 -2.19
N VAL A 265 11.07 21.80 -3.20
CA VAL A 265 9.95 22.74 -3.06
C VAL A 265 8.69 22.02 -3.48
N GLY A 266 7.61 22.10 -2.71
CA GLY A 266 6.37 21.43 -3.07
C GLY A 266 5.15 21.94 -2.32
N GLN A 267 3.98 21.47 -2.76
CA GLN A 267 2.70 21.78 -2.14
C GLN A 267 2.24 20.63 -1.25
N VAL A 268 1.82 20.94 -0.02
CA VAL A 268 1.24 19.96 0.89
C VAL A 268 -0.17 19.60 0.43
N LEU A 269 -0.40 18.32 0.12
CA LEU A 269 -1.71 17.80 -0.28
C LEU A 269 -2.49 17.29 0.93
N HIS A 270 -1.82 16.56 1.82
CA HIS A 270 -2.44 15.94 2.99
C HIS A 270 -1.50 16.01 4.20
N LEU A 271 -2.10 16.08 5.39
CA LEU A 271 -1.41 16.03 6.67
C LEU A 271 -1.93 14.82 7.43
N VAL A 272 -1.01 13.92 7.80
CA VAL A 272 -1.32 12.66 8.47
C VAL A 272 -0.44 12.55 9.71
N GLU A 273 -1.02 12.83 10.88
CA GLU A 273 -0.30 12.87 12.16
C GLU A 273 0.91 13.83 12.12
N ASN A 274 2.12 13.30 11.99
CA ASN A 274 3.41 14.02 11.93
C ASN A 274 4.08 13.96 10.55
N GLU A 275 3.40 13.43 9.53
CA GLU A 275 3.89 13.37 8.15
C GLU A 275 3.02 14.27 7.24
N ILE A 276 3.65 14.82 6.21
CA ILE A 276 3.00 15.62 5.18
C ILE A 276 3.21 14.95 3.82
N GLU A 277 2.13 14.79 3.06
CA GLU A 277 2.20 14.38 1.66
C GLU A 277 2.43 15.63 0.81
N VAL A 278 3.55 15.67 0.10
CA VAL A 278 3.97 16.84 -0.68
C VAL A 278 4.14 16.44 -2.13
N SER A 279 3.47 17.17 -3.01
CA SER A 279 3.77 17.16 -4.45
C SER A 279 4.98 18.07 -4.68
N CYS A 280 6.10 17.52 -5.14
CA CYS A 280 7.36 18.24 -5.30
C CYS A 280 7.58 18.75 -6.73
N MET A 281 8.18 19.93 -6.82
CA MET A 281 8.65 20.55 -8.05
C MET A 281 10.13 20.21 -8.30
N ARG A 282 10.50 20.02 -9.57
CA ARG A 282 11.90 19.88 -9.98
C ARG A 282 12.56 21.24 -10.16
N GLN A 283 13.69 21.46 -9.51
CA GLN A 283 14.51 22.66 -9.73
C GLN A 283 15.39 22.53 -10.98
N THR A 284 15.45 23.59 -11.78
CA THR A 284 16.34 23.66 -12.96
C THR A 284 17.72 24.18 -12.56
N ALA A 285 18.71 23.28 -12.47
CA ALA A 285 20.15 23.60 -12.40
C ALA A 285 20.53 24.67 -11.35
N GLY A 286 19.97 24.59 -10.14
CA GLY A 286 20.27 25.52 -9.03
C GLY A 286 19.75 26.95 -9.23
N LYS A 287 18.95 27.21 -10.26
CA LYS A 287 18.33 28.51 -10.51
C LYS A 287 17.01 28.62 -9.77
N ASN A 288 16.51 29.85 -9.60
CA ASN A 288 15.16 30.12 -9.13
C ASN A 288 14.14 29.81 -10.25
N SER A 289 14.01 28.53 -10.59
CA SER A 289 13.15 28.01 -11.65
C SER A 289 12.74 26.59 -11.27
N PHE A 290 11.46 26.41 -11.02
CA PHE A 290 10.85 25.18 -10.53
C PHE A 290 9.75 24.75 -11.49
N MET A 291 9.69 23.46 -11.81
CA MET A 291 8.69 22.91 -12.74
C MET A 291 8.00 21.71 -12.12
N TRP A 292 6.69 21.62 -12.32
CA TRP A 292 5.96 20.39 -12.01
C TRP A 292 6.40 19.29 -12.98
N PRO A 293 6.78 18.09 -12.48
CA PRO A 293 7.14 16.98 -13.34
C PRO A 293 5.90 16.44 -14.10
N GLU A 294 6.10 15.89 -15.31
CA GLU A 294 5.01 15.30 -16.12
C GLU A 294 4.31 14.13 -15.40
N THR A 295 5.07 13.37 -14.62
CA THR A 295 4.53 12.42 -13.64
C THR A 295 4.66 13.07 -12.26
N CYS A 296 3.53 13.34 -11.60
CA CYS A 296 3.52 13.99 -10.29
C CYS A 296 4.42 13.26 -9.29
N ASP A 297 5.36 13.99 -8.69
CA ASP A 297 6.28 13.47 -7.68
C ASP A 297 5.66 13.70 -6.30
N VAL A 298 4.80 12.76 -5.87
CA VAL A 298 4.04 12.86 -4.62
C VAL A 298 4.58 11.88 -3.60
N ILE A 299 5.15 12.40 -2.52
CA ILE A 299 5.87 11.62 -1.51
C ILE A 299 5.49 12.13 -0.10
N PHE A 300 5.56 11.25 0.90
CA PHE A 300 5.41 11.60 2.32
C PHE A 300 6.75 12.01 2.93
N TYR A 301 6.77 13.16 3.61
CA TYR A 301 7.90 13.69 4.38
C TYR A 301 7.52 13.83 5.85
N TYR A 302 8.47 13.70 6.78
CA TYR A 302 8.18 14.02 8.18
C TYR A 302 8.06 15.53 8.37
N MET A 303 7.23 15.97 9.32
CA MET A 303 7.18 17.38 9.73
C MET A 303 8.53 17.91 10.20
N SER A 304 9.40 17.05 10.74
CA SER A 304 10.78 17.41 11.11
C SER A 304 11.66 17.79 9.92
N ASP A 305 11.30 17.34 8.72
CA ASP A 305 12.08 17.55 7.51
C ASP A 305 11.66 18.84 6.78
N VAL A 306 10.55 19.46 7.21
CA VAL A 306 10.08 20.77 6.72
C VAL A 306 11.02 21.86 7.21
N GLN A 307 11.77 22.45 6.28
CA GLN A 307 12.70 23.53 6.57
C GLN A 307 11.99 24.89 6.62
N ALA A 308 10.97 25.08 5.79
CA ALA A 308 10.19 26.31 5.75
C ALA A 308 8.81 26.12 5.12
N VAL A 309 7.86 26.93 5.58
CA VAL A 309 6.66 27.29 4.80
C VAL A 309 7.00 28.53 3.98
N ILE A 310 6.64 28.51 2.70
CA ILE A 310 6.91 29.57 1.73
C ILE A 310 5.61 30.02 1.06
N SER A 311 5.69 31.13 0.34
CA SER A 311 4.58 31.61 -0.49
C SER A 311 4.40 30.70 -1.72
N GLU A 312 3.21 30.72 -2.30
CA GLU A 312 2.97 30.06 -3.59
C GLU A 312 3.96 30.58 -4.65
N PRO A 313 4.71 29.70 -5.35
CA PRO A 313 5.64 30.10 -6.39
C PRO A 313 4.96 30.87 -7.52
N GLU A 314 5.51 32.03 -7.88
CA GLU A 314 4.98 32.88 -8.94
C GLU A 314 5.24 32.27 -10.32
N PRO A 315 4.29 32.31 -11.27
CA PRO A 315 4.52 31.84 -12.62
C PRO A 315 5.63 32.65 -13.31
N SER A 316 6.62 31.97 -13.88
CA SER A 316 7.71 32.58 -14.65
C SER A 316 7.57 32.32 -16.16
N THR A 317 7.13 31.13 -16.54
CA THR A 317 6.75 30.77 -17.91
C THR A 317 5.50 29.86 -17.85
N ASN A 318 4.99 29.42 -19.01
CA ASN A 318 3.86 28.47 -19.05
C ASN A 318 4.15 27.13 -18.35
N HIS A 319 5.42 26.78 -18.13
CA HIS A 319 5.83 25.49 -17.57
C HIS A 319 6.73 25.62 -16.34
N SER A 320 7.01 26.84 -15.87
CA SER A 320 7.90 27.06 -14.72
C SER A 320 7.40 28.17 -13.81
N SER A 321 7.65 27.99 -12.53
CA SER A 321 7.43 28.98 -11.48
C SER A 321 8.73 29.34 -10.79
N LYS A 322 8.74 30.48 -10.10
CA LYS A 322 9.87 31.01 -9.34
C LYS A 322 9.41 31.36 -7.92
N LEU A 323 10.27 31.16 -6.94
CA LEU A 323 10.06 31.67 -5.60
C LEU A 323 10.16 33.20 -5.63
N CYS A 324 9.40 33.88 -4.78
CA CYS A 324 9.58 35.32 -4.59
C CYS A 324 10.98 35.61 -4.01
N SER A 325 11.46 36.84 -4.14
CA SER A 325 12.84 37.19 -3.70
C SER A 325 13.17 36.79 -2.25
N PRO A 326 12.32 37.05 -1.23
CA PRO A 326 12.64 36.63 0.14
C PRO A 326 12.64 35.11 0.34
N ASP A 327 11.72 34.38 -0.30
CA ASP A 327 11.67 32.91 -0.20
C ASP A 327 12.86 32.26 -0.94
N TRP A 328 13.34 32.89 -2.02
CA TRP A 328 14.54 32.44 -2.73
C TRP A 328 15.83 32.67 -1.94
N GLU A 329 15.99 33.81 -1.26
CA GLU A 329 17.13 34.03 -0.36
C GLU A 329 17.12 33.00 0.78
N LYS A 330 15.95 32.77 1.38
CA LYS A 330 15.75 31.76 2.43
C LYS A 330 16.09 30.35 1.95
N PHE A 331 15.69 29.99 0.72
CA PHE A 331 16.03 28.70 0.11
C PHE A 331 17.54 28.54 -0.11
N LYS A 332 18.24 29.60 -0.53
CA LYS A 332 19.71 29.56 -0.72
C LYS A 332 20.48 29.45 0.59
N GLU A 333 19.99 30.03 1.68
CA GLU A 333 20.62 29.91 3.00
C GLU A 333 20.54 28.50 3.58
N MET A 334 19.61 27.68 3.09
CA MET A 334 19.40 26.30 3.54
C MET A 334 20.17 25.25 2.72
N MET A 335 20.61 25.59 1.50
CA MET A 335 21.40 24.72 0.61
C MET A 335 22.83 24.56 1.10
#